data_AF-A0A8T9C337-F1
#
_entry.id   AF-A0A8T9C337-F1
#
_cell.length_a   1.000
_cell.length_b   1.000
_cell.length_c   1.000
_cell.angle_alpha   90.00
_cell.angle_beta   90.00
_cell.angle_gamma   90.00
#
_symmetry.space_group_name_H-M   'P 1'
#
loop_
_entity.id
_entity.type
_entity.pdbx_description
1 polymer ?
#
loop_
_entity_poly.entity_id
_entity_poly.type
_entity_poly.pdbx_seq_one_letter_code
_entity_poly.pdbx_strand_id
1 'polypeptide(L)'
;APSEFSINLQSASYPILPLVAQESGTLGNFDLVFQRPSAYTGTPAYFNSSRLVFDYTGTYPGIYAMHYENVGDNYGATVPVTAIFGQDEGTEGLSEGSDGTVQPARTAALQGFFACNVTLGGDEYLGLRFGVPMVDGRRRRGVFSLR
;
A
#
# COMPACT_ATOMS: atom_id res chain seq x y z
N ALA A 1 -13.49 -16.25 -10.65
CA ALA A 1 -13.10 -14.96 -10.04
C ALA A 1 -11.63 -15.07 -9.68
N PRO A 2 -10.84 -13.98 -9.79
CA PRO A 2 -9.50 -13.97 -9.20
C PRO A 2 -9.61 -14.30 -7.71
N SER A 3 -8.64 -15.02 -7.16
CA SER A 3 -8.63 -15.37 -5.74
C SER A 3 -8.34 -14.13 -4.91
N GLU A 4 -9.29 -13.73 -4.07
CA GLU A 4 -9.08 -12.63 -3.13
C GLU A 4 -8.11 -13.01 -2.01
N PHE A 5 -7.33 -12.03 -1.55
CA PHE A 5 -6.38 -12.15 -0.47
C PHE A 5 -6.34 -10.86 0.37
N SER A 6 -5.68 -10.92 1.52
CA SER A 6 -5.39 -9.73 2.34
C SER A 6 -3.90 -9.49 2.35
N ILE A 7 -3.50 -8.22 2.19
CA ILE A 7 -2.09 -7.83 2.22
C ILE A 7 -1.73 -7.52 3.66
N ASN A 8 -0.58 -8.00 4.11
CA ASN A 8 -0.07 -7.76 5.44
C ASN A 8 1.32 -7.15 5.42
N LEU A 9 1.58 -6.36 6.46
CA LEU A 9 2.91 -5.94 6.84
C LEU A 9 3.63 -7.09 7.55
N GLN A 10 4.77 -7.52 7.02
CA GLN A 10 5.68 -8.43 7.72
C GLN A 10 6.98 -7.72 8.10
N SER A 11 7.26 -7.66 9.41
CA SER A 11 8.49 -7.07 9.96
C SER A 11 8.87 -7.74 11.26
N ALA A 12 10.18 -7.86 11.54
CA ALA A 12 10.67 -8.35 12.83
C ALA A 12 10.28 -7.45 14.01
N SER A 13 9.95 -6.18 13.76
CA SER A 13 9.66 -5.19 14.81
C SER A 13 8.17 -4.87 15.00
N TYR A 14 7.30 -5.47 14.18
CA TYR A 14 5.86 -5.26 14.26
C TYR A 14 5.15 -6.61 14.30
N PRO A 15 4.01 -6.73 15.00
CA PRO A 15 3.10 -7.84 14.74
C PRO A 15 2.65 -7.80 13.26
N ILE A 16 2.07 -8.89 12.77
CA ILE A 16 1.43 -8.89 11.45
C ILE A 16 0.30 -7.84 11.50
N LEU A 17 0.35 -6.86 10.59
CA LEU A 17 -0.67 -5.82 10.47
C LEU A 17 -1.31 -5.89 9.08
N PRO A 18 -2.62 -6.16 8.96
CA PRO A 18 -3.30 -6.10 7.68
C PRO A 18 -3.38 -4.68 7.10
N LEU A 19 -3.37 -4.60 5.78
CA LEU A 19 -3.59 -3.39 5.00
C LEU A 19 -5.09 -3.12 4.90
N VAL A 20 -5.47 -1.88 5.21
CA VAL A 20 -6.86 -1.41 5.28
C VAL A 20 -6.97 -0.11 4.49
N ALA A 21 -8.03 0.03 3.71
CA ALA A 21 -8.42 1.30 3.11
C ALA A 21 -9.08 2.20 4.16
N GLN A 22 -8.46 3.34 4.46
CA GLN A 22 -8.89 4.33 5.44
C GLN A 22 -9.25 5.64 4.73
N GLU A 23 -10.30 6.32 5.19
CA GLU A 23 -10.70 7.60 4.60
C GLU A 23 -9.58 8.64 4.68
N SER A 24 -9.16 9.17 3.52
CA SER A 24 -8.06 10.13 3.40
C SER A 24 -8.49 11.59 3.71
N GLY A 25 -9.80 11.82 3.87
CA GLY A 25 -10.39 13.16 3.91
C GLY A 25 -10.67 13.76 2.52
N THR A 26 -10.22 13.12 1.44
CA THR A 26 -10.63 13.44 0.05
C THR A 26 -11.73 12.49 -0.38
N LEU A 27 -12.88 13.02 -0.83
CA LEU A 27 -14.03 12.21 -1.21
C LEU A 27 -13.66 11.24 -2.36
N GLY A 28 -13.94 9.95 -2.18
CA GLY A 28 -13.68 8.91 -3.18
C GLY A 28 -12.25 8.37 -3.21
N ASN A 29 -11.35 8.86 -2.35
CA ASN A 29 -9.99 8.36 -2.22
C ASN A 29 -9.73 7.84 -0.80
N PHE A 30 -9.09 6.68 -0.72
CA PHE A 30 -8.69 6.09 0.55
C PHE A 30 -7.17 6.04 0.65
N ASP A 31 -6.63 6.34 1.82
CA ASP A 31 -5.24 6.03 2.15
C ASP A 31 -5.15 4.56 2.56
N LEU A 32 -4.09 3.88 2.12
CA LEU A 32 -3.85 2.51 2.52
C LEU A 32 -2.97 2.49 3.78
N VAL A 33 -3.50 1.95 4.88
CA VAL A 33 -2.85 1.95 6.19
C VAL A 33 -2.79 0.55 6.80
N PHE A 34 -1.80 0.32 7.66
CA PHE A 34 -1.66 -0.91 8.42
C PHE A 34 -2.25 -0.76 9.80
N GLN A 35 -3.18 -1.66 10.14
CA GLN A 35 -3.90 -1.64 11.41
C GLN A 35 -3.79 -2.98 12.13
N ARG A 36 -4.11 -3.01 13.43
CA ARG A 36 -4.01 -4.23 14.23
C ARG A 36 -5.08 -5.24 13.81
N PRO A 37 -4.76 -6.54 13.69
CA PRO A 37 -5.73 -7.57 13.31
C PRO A 37 -6.98 -7.64 14.20
N SER A 38 -6.85 -7.31 15.49
CA SER A 38 -7.99 -7.27 16.41
C SER A 38 -9.00 -6.17 16.09
N ALA A 39 -8.61 -5.17 15.30
CA ALA A 39 -9.48 -4.10 14.86
C ALA A 39 -10.02 -4.34 13.44
N TYR A 40 -9.22 -4.95 12.54
CA TYR A 40 -9.60 -5.15 11.14
C TYR A 40 -8.96 -6.41 10.56
N THR A 41 -9.68 -7.13 9.71
CA THR A 41 -9.17 -8.31 8.98
C THR A 41 -8.37 -7.95 7.72
N GLY A 42 -8.29 -6.67 7.36
CA GLY A 42 -7.74 -6.18 6.10
C GLY A 42 -8.82 -5.94 5.06
N THR A 43 -8.52 -5.09 4.08
CA THR A 43 -9.37 -4.90 2.90
C THR A 43 -9.08 -6.01 1.89
N PRO A 44 -10.07 -6.82 1.48
CA PRO A 44 -9.88 -7.82 0.44
C PRO A 44 -9.29 -7.22 -0.82
N ALA A 45 -8.31 -7.90 -1.40
CA ALA A 45 -7.58 -7.46 -2.57
C ALA A 45 -7.40 -8.59 -3.58
N TYR A 46 -7.25 -8.25 -4.85
CA TYR A 46 -6.93 -9.20 -5.91
C TYR A 46 -6.16 -8.51 -7.04
N PHE A 47 -5.42 -9.30 -7.82
CA PHE A 47 -4.80 -8.80 -9.04
C PHE A 47 -5.79 -8.79 -10.19
N ASN A 48 -5.94 -7.63 -10.84
CA ASN A 48 -6.58 -7.49 -12.14
C ASN A 48 -5.51 -7.16 -13.17
N SER A 49 -5.07 -8.17 -13.94
CA SER A 49 -3.87 -8.06 -14.76
C SER A 49 -2.66 -7.63 -13.91
N SER A 50 -2.06 -6.46 -14.18
CA SER A 50 -0.94 -5.90 -13.42
C SER A 50 -1.34 -4.78 -12.44
N ARG A 51 -2.64 -4.64 -12.16
CA ARG A 51 -3.16 -3.72 -11.13
C ARG A 51 -3.55 -4.48 -9.89
N LEU A 52 -3.32 -3.87 -8.73
CA LEU A 52 -3.81 -4.37 -7.46
C LEU A 52 -5.11 -3.66 -7.10
N VAL A 53 -6.17 -4.45 -6.95
CA VAL A 53 -7.55 -3.98 -6.76
C VAL A 53 -8.03 -4.38 -5.37
N PHE A 54 -8.84 -3.53 -4.76
CA PHE A 54 -9.43 -3.68 -3.43
C PHE A 54 -10.96 -3.68 -3.53
N ASP A 55 -11.59 -4.64 -2.86
CA ASP A 55 -13.04 -4.62 -2.60
C ASP A 55 -13.29 -3.94 -1.26
N TYR A 56 -13.74 -2.69 -1.30
CA TYR A 56 -14.02 -1.92 -0.10
C TYR A 56 -15.51 -1.97 0.24
N THR A 57 -15.82 -2.30 1.49
CA THR A 57 -17.19 -2.49 1.98
C THR A 57 -17.62 -1.47 3.03
N GLY A 58 -16.81 -0.42 3.27
CA GLY A 58 -17.09 0.63 4.25
C GLY A 58 -18.06 1.71 3.73
N THR A 59 -17.83 2.96 4.13
CA THR A 59 -18.74 4.11 3.88
C THR A 59 -19.11 4.31 2.41
N TYR A 60 -18.16 4.09 1.49
CA TYR A 60 -18.37 4.21 0.05
C TYR A 60 -18.00 2.89 -0.62
N PRO A 61 -18.89 1.88 -0.56
CA PRO A 61 -18.55 0.55 -1.02
C PRO A 61 -18.31 0.53 -2.53
N GLY A 62 -17.35 -0.27 -2.97
CA GLY A 62 -17.00 -0.37 -4.38
C GLY A 62 -15.61 -0.93 -4.63
N ILE A 63 -15.25 -0.95 -5.90
CA ILE A 63 -13.97 -1.46 -6.38
C ILE A 63 -13.00 -0.30 -6.52
N TYR A 64 -11.87 -0.39 -5.84
CA TYR A 64 -10.82 0.62 -5.85
C TYR A 64 -9.51 0.01 -6.32
N ALA A 65 -8.65 0.76 -6.98
CA ALA A 65 -7.34 0.28 -7.40
C ALA A 65 -6.20 1.04 -6.71
N MET A 66 -5.12 0.32 -6.40
CA MET A 66 -3.92 0.90 -5.81
C MET A 66 -3.30 1.90 -6.77
N HIS A 67 -3.09 3.12 -6.30
CA HIS A 67 -2.45 4.19 -7.05
C HIS A 67 -1.28 4.78 -6.27
N TYR A 68 -0.22 5.09 -6.99
CA TYR A 68 0.91 5.86 -6.49
C TYR A 68 1.65 6.51 -7.66
N GLU A 69 2.15 7.72 -7.42
CA GLU A 69 2.95 8.44 -8.41
C GLU A 69 4.34 7.81 -8.56
N ASN A 70 4.84 7.77 -9.79
CA ASN A 70 6.21 7.35 -10.04
C ASN A 70 7.19 8.45 -9.59
N VAL A 71 8.02 8.14 -8.60
CA VAL A 71 9.00 9.09 -8.05
C VAL A 71 10.35 9.11 -8.81
N GLY A 72 10.55 8.26 -9.81
CA GLY A 72 11.84 8.11 -10.50
C GLY A 72 12.99 7.74 -9.55
N ASP A 73 14.18 8.29 -9.80
CA ASP A 73 15.39 8.14 -8.97
C ASP A 73 15.52 9.24 -7.90
N ASN A 74 14.42 9.84 -7.46
CA ASN A 74 14.44 10.88 -6.43
C ASN A 74 14.67 10.28 -5.04
N TYR A 75 15.94 10.09 -4.68
CA TYR A 75 16.36 9.55 -3.40
C TYR A 75 15.76 10.31 -2.20
N GLY A 76 15.18 9.57 -1.26
CA GLY A 76 14.57 10.12 -0.06
C GLY A 76 13.16 10.69 -0.25
N ALA A 77 12.63 10.68 -1.48
CA ALA A 77 11.24 11.01 -1.74
C ALA A 77 10.34 9.77 -1.56
N THR A 78 9.21 9.98 -0.89
CA THR A 78 8.14 8.99 -0.79
C THR A 78 6.80 9.67 -1.03
N VAL A 79 5.92 9.03 -1.80
CA VAL A 79 4.56 9.48 -2.07
C VAL A 79 3.54 8.59 -1.36
N PRO A 80 2.34 9.12 -1.03
CA PRO A 80 1.22 8.31 -0.57
C PRO A 80 0.91 7.17 -1.55
N VAL A 81 0.49 6.02 -1.02
CA VAL A 81 -0.21 5.00 -1.80
C VAL A 81 -1.68 5.06 -1.41
N THR A 82 -2.54 5.32 -2.39
CA THR A 82 -3.98 5.48 -2.20
C THR A 82 -4.75 4.40 -2.94
N ALA A 83 -6.02 4.22 -2.59
CA ALA A 83 -6.98 3.47 -3.37
C ALA A 83 -7.94 4.47 -4.04
N ILE A 84 -7.99 4.46 -5.37
CA ILE A 84 -8.83 5.34 -6.20
C ILE A 84 -10.00 4.54 -6.76
N PHE A 85 -11.19 5.15 -6.81
CA PHE A 85 -12.41 4.49 -7.29
C PHE A 85 -12.27 4.07 -8.76
N GLY A 86 -12.52 2.78 -9.05
CA GLY A 86 -12.41 2.20 -10.37
C GLY A 86 -11.21 1.27 -10.51
N GLN A 87 -11.44 0.07 -11.05
CA GLN A 87 -10.40 -0.96 -11.20
C GLN A 87 -9.27 -0.58 -12.18
N ASP A 88 -9.53 0.36 -13.11
CA ASP A 88 -8.60 0.75 -14.16
C ASP A 88 -7.75 1.99 -13.79
N GLU A 89 -8.11 2.69 -12.72
CA GLU A 89 -7.44 3.91 -12.22
C GLU A 89 -6.13 3.64 -11.45
N GLY A 90 -5.85 2.36 -11.17
CA GLY A 90 -4.66 1.94 -10.45
C GLY A 90 -3.38 2.01 -11.28
N THR A 91 -2.24 2.08 -10.60
CA THR A 91 -0.93 1.97 -11.21
C THR A 91 -0.77 0.59 -11.85
N GLU A 92 -0.35 0.54 -13.11
CA GLU A 92 -0.04 -0.72 -13.81
C GLU A 92 1.37 -1.21 -13.48
N GLY A 93 1.59 -2.51 -13.66
CA GLY A 93 2.91 -3.14 -13.59
C GLY A 93 3.26 -3.73 -12.22
N LEU A 94 2.30 -3.82 -11.31
CA LEU A 94 2.47 -4.59 -10.08
C LEU A 94 2.49 -6.09 -10.39
N SER A 95 3.20 -6.84 -9.56
CA SER A 95 3.27 -8.29 -9.65
C SER A 95 3.37 -8.94 -8.27
N GLU A 96 3.05 -10.23 -8.22
CA GLU A 96 3.28 -11.08 -7.05
C GLU A 96 4.62 -11.80 -7.20
N GLY A 97 5.50 -11.67 -6.20
CA GLY A 97 6.74 -12.40 -6.09
C GLY A 97 6.49 -13.86 -5.68
N SER A 98 7.45 -14.74 -5.97
CA SER A 98 7.36 -16.16 -5.63
C SER A 98 7.28 -16.45 -4.12
N ASP A 99 7.59 -15.46 -3.28
CA ASP A 99 7.47 -15.52 -1.82
C ASP A 99 6.20 -14.86 -1.29
N GLY A 100 5.20 -14.62 -2.15
CA GLY A 100 3.94 -13.97 -1.83
C GLY A 100 4.03 -12.45 -1.72
N THR A 101 5.16 -11.84 -2.13
CA THR A 101 5.34 -10.39 -1.97
C THR A 101 4.70 -9.57 -3.07
N VAL A 102 4.09 -8.43 -2.72
CA VAL A 102 3.63 -7.48 -3.75
C VAL A 102 4.82 -6.62 -4.20
N GLN A 103 5.16 -6.71 -5.48
CA GLN A 103 6.23 -5.95 -6.11
C GLN A 103 5.63 -4.78 -6.92
N PRO A 104 6.11 -3.54 -6.72
CA PRO A 104 5.66 -2.41 -7.51
C PRO A 104 6.22 -2.49 -8.93
N ALA A 105 5.56 -1.78 -9.86
CA ALA A 105 6.16 -1.45 -11.15
C ALA A 105 7.43 -0.61 -10.92
N ARG A 106 8.60 -1.20 -11.18
CA ARG A 106 9.90 -0.53 -10.97
C ARG A 106 10.35 0.13 -12.26
N THR A 107 10.51 1.45 -12.25
CA THR A 107 11.25 2.17 -13.30
C THR A 107 12.70 2.46 -12.89
N ALA A 108 13.03 2.21 -11.63
CA ALA A 108 14.36 2.39 -11.04
C ALA A 108 14.69 1.26 -10.05
N ALA A 109 15.98 0.97 -9.88
CA ALA A 109 16.46 -0.20 -9.12
C ALA A 109 16.08 -0.17 -7.63
N LEU A 110 15.96 1.02 -7.05
CA LEU A 110 15.80 1.22 -5.60
C LEU A 110 14.37 1.62 -5.19
N GLN A 111 13.41 1.59 -6.13
CA GLN A 111 12.02 1.85 -5.81
C GLN A 111 11.37 0.71 -5.02
N GLY A 112 10.52 1.05 -4.06
CA GLY A 112 9.86 0.07 -3.21
C GLY A 112 8.69 0.64 -2.40
N PHE A 113 8.01 -0.27 -1.70
CA PHE A 113 6.98 0.08 -0.72
C PHE A 113 7.59 0.22 0.67
N PHE A 114 7.04 1.14 1.44
CA PHE A 114 7.43 1.45 2.81
C PHE A 114 6.19 1.65 3.65
N ALA A 115 6.32 1.47 4.96
CA ALA A 115 5.27 1.89 5.88
C ALA A 115 5.82 3.01 6.78
N CYS A 116 5.10 4.14 6.78
CA CYS A 116 5.52 5.38 7.41
C CYS A 116 4.44 5.86 8.37
N ASN A 117 4.81 6.51 9.47
CA ASN A 117 3.81 7.15 10.32
C ASN A 117 3.10 8.26 9.52
N VAL A 118 1.78 8.26 9.57
CA VAL A 118 0.90 9.25 8.95
C VAL A 118 -0.18 9.66 9.94
N THR A 119 -0.68 10.88 9.81
CA THR A 119 -1.81 11.36 10.62
C THR A 119 -3.01 11.56 9.71
N LEU A 120 -4.09 10.83 9.95
CA LEU A 120 -5.34 10.90 9.19
C LEU A 120 -6.48 11.20 10.17
N GLY A 121 -7.24 12.27 9.92
CA GLY A 121 -8.38 12.64 10.77
C GLY A 121 -8.03 12.94 12.24
N GLY A 122 -6.75 13.16 12.57
CA GLY A 122 -6.27 13.39 13.94
C GLY A 122 -5.65 12.16 14.62
N ASP A 123 -5.77 10.98 14.02
CA ASP A 123 -5.19 9.74 14.54
C ASP A 123 -3.90 9.35 13.81
N GLU A 124 -2.97 8.73 14.54
CA GLU A 124 -1.73 8.21 13.95
C GLU A 124 -1.92 6.78 13.42
N TYR A 125 -1.52 6.59 12.16
CA TYR A 125 -1.50 5.30 11.48
C TYR A 125 -0.12 5.00 10.90
N LEU A 126 0.10 3.75 10.55
CA LEU A 126 1.23 3.36 9.72
C LEU A 126 0.75 3.25 8.27
N GLY A 127 0.96 4.30 7.48
CA GLY A 127 0.50 4.39 6.09
C GLY A 127 1.48 3.77 5.09
N LEU A 128 0.94 3.12 4.06
CA LEU A 128 1.69 2.59 2.92
C LEU A 128 2.18 3.74 2.04
N ARG A 129 3.47 3.72 1.69
CA ARG A 129 4.16 4.71 0.87
C ARG A 129 4.95 4.02 -0.23
N PHE A 130 5.13 4.69 -1.36
CA PHE A 130 6.01 4.27 -2.44
C PHE A 130 7.14 5.29 -2.62
N GLY A 131 8.36 4.84 -2.89
CA GLY A 131 9.48 5.77 -3.00
C GLY A 131 10.84 5.14 -3.23
N VAL A 132 11.89 5.94 -3.04
CA VAL A 132 13.30 5.50 -3.07
C VAL A 132 13.95 5.79 -1.71
N PRO A 133 14.59 4.81 -1.04
CA PRO A 133 15.24 5.04 0.24
C PRO A 133 16.48 5.94 0.06
N MET A 134 16.85 6.72 1.08
CA MET A 134 18.12 7.46 1.05
C MET A 134 19.31 6.48 1.09
N VAL A 135 20.39 6.81 0.38
CA VAL A 135 21.62 6.00 0.26
C VAL A 135 22.58 6.23 1.45
N ASP A 136 22.21 7.07 2.42
CA ASP A 136 23.08 7.51 3.52
C ASP A 136 23.25 6.47 4.65
N GLY A 137 22.93 5.19 4.39
CA GLY A 137 23.09 4.09 5.34
C GLY A 137 22.16 4.16 6.56
N ARG A 138 21.36 5.23 6.69
CA ARG A 138 20.30 5.34 7.67
C ARG A 138 19.08 4.61 7.14
N ARG A 139 18.93 3.34 7.51
CA ARG A 139 17.63 2.67 7.44
C ARG A 139 16.63 3.56 8.18
N ARG A 140 15.78 4.30 7.46
CA ARG A 140 14.57 4.81 8.10
C ARG A 140 13.81 3.58 8.59
N ARG A 141 13.31 3.64 9.82
CA ARG A 141 12.31 2.69 10.31
C ARG A 141 11.25 2.57 9.21
N GLY A 142 11.16 1.41 8.60
CA GLY A 142 10.02 1.08 7.75
C GLY A 142 10.23 0.60 6.32
N VAL A 143 11.42 0.09 5.98
CA VAL A 143 11.53 -0.81 4.81
C VAL A 143 10.91 -2.15 5.18
N PHE A 144 9.81 -2.51 4.52
CA PHE A 144 9.04 -3.69 4.86
C PHE A 144 8.69 -4.50 3.63
N SER A 145 8.45 -5.79 3.86
CA SER A 145 7.95 -6.69 2.84
C SER A 145 6.43 -6.76 2.98
N LEU A 146 5.71 -6.43 1.91
CA LEU A 146 4.26 -6.68 1.78
C LEU A 146 4.08 -8.14 1.42
N ARG A 147 3.37 -8.93 2.23
CA ARG A 147 3.08 -10.34 1.98
C ARG A 147 1.62 -10.70 2.25
#